data_AF-A0AAD5HZG1-F1
#
_entry.id   AF-A0AAD5HZG1-F1
#
_cell.length_a   1.000
_cell.length_b   1.000
_cell.length_c   1.000
_cell.angle_alpha   90.00
_cell.angle_beta   90.00
_cell.angle_gamma   90.00
#
_symmetry.space_group_name_H-M   'P 1'
#
loop_
_entity.id
_entity.type
_entity.pdbx_description
1 polymer ?
#
loop_
_entity_poly.entity_id
_entity_poly.type
_entity_poly.pdbx_seq_one_letter_code
_entity_poly.pdbx_strand_id
1 'polypeptide(L)'
;MLDLAGKSEPTLGEILSLPANQLFRDCPGLQSTIALTDGQYMAYHHHVLSETYSLPTQDLSEDQVQMEPFAVKSLAKLIKSTESAHPAETFVLSHLDLRCHNIIITGDLHVRGIIDWEFSGIVPRYLFTPPPWLTGHDSSAAWACPPRAPVLHCQLYPEFLEVLEEKSTSDSNCAKLWEE
;
A
#
# COMPACT_ATOMS: atom_id res chain seq x y z
N MET A 1 5.00 -28.42 -1.46
CA MET A 1 5.45 -29.58 -0.65
C MET A 1 4.66 -29.51 0.65
N LEU A 2 3.82 -30.49 0.99
CA LEU A 2 2.91 -30.41 2.14
C LEU A 2 3.70 -30.55 3.46
N ASP A 3 3.49 -29.63 4.40
CA ASP A 3 3.97 -29.72 5.79
C ASP A 3 3.17 -30.77 6.58
N LEU A 4 3.80 -31.36 7.60
CA LEU A 4 3.35 -32.47 8.46
C LEU A 4 2.04 -32.20 9.25
N ALA A 5 1.43 -31.02 9.10
CA ALA A 5 0.14 -30.65 9.71
C ALA A 5 -1.07 -30.74 8.76
N GLY A 6 -0.89 -31.15 7.49
CA GLY A 6 -2.00 -31.25 6.52
C GLY A 6 -2.65 -29.91 6.17
N LYS A 7 -2.05 -28.78 6.57
CA LYS A 7 -2.45 -27.44 6.14
C LYS A 7 -1.69 -27.12 4.86
N SER A 8 -2.43 -26.96 3.77
CA SER A 8 -1.91 -26.35 2.54
C SER A 8 -1.42 -24.94 2.86
N GLU A 9 -0.24 -24.57 2.37
CA GLU A 9 0.19 -23.17 2.41
C GLU A 9 -0.89 -22.30 1.75
N PRO A 10 -1.30 -21.18 2.39
CA PRO A 10 -2.25 -20.27 1.79
C PRO A 10 -1.69 -19.77 0.46
N THR A 11 -2.42 -20.06 -0.62
CA THR A 11 -2.05 -19.62 -1.96
C THR A 11 -2.79 -18.31 -2.25
N LEU A 12 -2.04 -17.25 -2.51
CA LEU A 12 -2.58 -15.97 -2.92
C LEU A 12 -3.00 -16.06 -4.39
N GLY A 13 -4.19 -15.58 -4.74
CA GLY A 13 -4.63 -15.49 -6.14
C GLY A 13 -3.76 -14.53 -6.97
N GLU A 14 -4.16 -14.29 -8.22
CA GLU A 14 -3.49 -13.30 -9.07
C GLU A 14 -3.57 -11.90 -8.41
N ILE A 15 -2.41 -11.32 -8.07
CA ILE A 15 -2.36 -9.94 -7.54
C ILE A 15 -2.48 -8.96 -8.70
N LEU A 16 -3.64 -8.31 -8.79
CA LEU A 16 -3.81 -7.14 -9.64
C LEU A 16 -3.45 -5.87 -8.84
N SER A 17 -2.45 -5.12 -9.30
CA SER A 17 -2.14 -3.79 -8.77
C SER A 17 -2.03 -2.80 -9.91
N LEU A 18 -2.25 -1.52 -9.63
CA LEU A 18 -2.18 -0.48 -10.66
C LEU A 18 -0.80 -0.42 -11.34
N PRO A 19 0.35 -0.49 -10.61
CA PRO A 19 1.66 -0.58 -11.24
C PRO A 19 1.85 -1.85 -12.08
N ALA A 20 1.38 -3.01 -11.60
CA ALA A 20 1.47 -4.26 -12.35
C ALA A 20 0.62 -4.20 -13.63
N ASN A 21 -0.59 -3.66 -13.55
CA ASN A 21 -1.48 -3.49 -14.70
C ASN A 21 -0.85 -2.58 -15.76
N GLN A 22 -0.24 -1.46 -15.35
CA GLN A 22 0.46 -0.56 -16.27
C GLN A 22 1.66 -1.27 -16.93
N LEU A 23 2.53 -1.90 -16.12
CA LEU A 23 3.69 -2.65 -16.60
C LEU A 23 3.30 -3.73 -17.60
N PHE A 24 2.25 -4.49 -17.32
CA PHE A 24 1.80 -5.58 -18.18
C PHE A 24 1.10 -5.09 -19.45
N ARG A 25 0.51 -3.90 -19.45
CA ARG A 25 0.01 -3.27 -20.67
C ARG A 25 1.16 -2.85 -21.59
N ASP A 26 2.23 -2.31 -21.02
CA ASP A 26 3.38 -1.82 -21.78
C ASP A 26 4.30 -2.98 -22.20
N CYS A 27 4.38 -4.03 -21.37
CA CYS A 27 5.19 -5.23 -21.55
C CYS A 27 4.36 -6.52 -21.31
N PRO A 28 3.51 -6.94 -22.26
CA PRO A 28 2.64 -8.11 -22.09
C PRO A 28 3.36 -9.43 -21.79
N GLY A 29 4.63 -9.56 -22.21
CA GLY A 29 5.44 -10.76 -21.97
C GLY A 29 5.93 -10.94 -20.53
N LEU A 30 5.66 -9.98 -19.64
CA LEU A 30 6.13 -9.97 -18.25
C LEU A 30 5.06 -10.43 -17.25
N GLN A 31 3.84 -10.71 -17.71
CA GLN A 31 2.74 -11.17 -16.86
C GLN A 31 3.10 -12.51 -16.19
N SER A 32 3.08 -12.53 -14.86
CA SER A 32 3.12 -13.76 -14.07
C SER A 32 1.72 -14.10 -13.60
N THR A 33 1.19 -15.26 -14.03
CA THR A 33 -0.08 -15.83 -13.57
C THR A 33 0.11 -16.75 -12.35
N ILE A 34 1.25 -16.65 -11.67
CA ILE A 34 1.60 -17.57 -10.58
C ILE A 34 0.97 -17.08 -9.28
N ALA A 35 0.20 -17.94 -8.65
CA ALA A 35 -0.34 -17.75 -7.33
C ALA A 35 0.81 -17.63 -6.31
N LEU A 36 0.85 -16.52 -5.57
CA LEU A 36 1.99 -16.17 -4.70
C LEU A 36 1.83 -16.80 -3.32
N THR A 37 2.93 -17.15 -2.66
CA THR A 37 2.96 -17.39 -1.21
C THR A 37 3.44 -16.13 -0.48
N ASP A 38 3.39 -16.11 0.86
CA ASP A 38 3.79 -14.94 1.67
C ASP A 38 5.19 -14.39 1.31
N GLY A 39 6.23 -15.25 1.32
CA GLY A 39 7.58 -14.84 0.93
C GLY A 39 7.72 -14.38 -0.52
N GLN A 40 6.71 -14.63 -1.36
CA GLN A 40 6.66 -14.17 -2.75
C GLN A 40 5.90 -12.85 -2.90
N TYR A 41 5.11 -12.40 -1.91
CA TYR A 41 4.35 -11.14 -1.97
C TYR A 41 5.29 -9.93 -2.12
N MET A 42 6.23 -9.75 -1.19
CA MET A 42 7.18 -8.65 -1.25
C MET A 42 8.11 -8.77 -2.46
N ALA A 43 8.54 -9.99 -2.80
CA ALA A 43 9.37 -10.24 -3.97
C ALA A 43 8.66 -9.88 -5.29
N TYR A 44 7.36 -10.18 -5.40
CA TYR A 44 6.52 -9.80 -6.54
C TYR A 44 6.42 -8.29 -6.69
N HIS A 45 6.06 -7.56 -5.61
CA HIS A 45 5.96 -6.11 -5.66
C HIS A 45 7.31 -5.45 -5.95
N HIS A 46 8.40 -5.98 -5.39
CA HIS A 46 9.76 -5.54 -5.73
C HIS A 46 10.09 -5.78 -7.20
N HIS A 47 9.72 -6.93 -7.76
CA HIS A 47 9.91 -7.23 -9.18
C HIS A 47 9.14 -6.25 -10.06
N VAL A 48 7.83 -6.05 -9.81
CA VAL A 48 7.00 -5.09 -10.55
C VAL A 48 7.63 -3.69 -10.54
N LEU A 49 8.07 -3.21 -9.37
CA LEU A 49 8.74 -1.91 -9.27
C LEU A 49 10.07 -1.88 -10.04
N SER A 50 10.91 -2.91 -9.88
CA SER A 50 12.21 -3.00 -10.56
C SER A 50 12.07 -2.95 -12.07
N GLU A 51 11.10 -3.68 -12.61
CA GLU A 51 10.80 -3.71 -14.04
C GLU A 51 10.24 -2.36 -14.50
N THR A 52 9.27 -1.80 -13.75
CA THR A 52 8.68 -0.48 -14.06
C THR A 52 9.75 0.61 -14.17
N TYR A 53 10.64 0.73 -13.18
CA TYR A 53 11.70 1.75 -13.18
C TYR A 53 12.89 1.42 -14.10
N SER A 54 12.91 0.24 -14.72
CA SER A 54 13.88 -0.08 -15.78
C SER A 54 13.41 0.40 -17.15
N LEU A 55 12.11 0.67 -17.31
CA LEU A 55 11.54 1.10 -18.58
C LEU A 55 11.86 2.58 -18.87
N PRO A 56 12.16 2.93 -20.12
CA PRO A 56 12.36 4.32 -20.51
C PRO A 56 11.09 5.13 -20.25
N THR A 57 11.20 6.18 -19.45
CA THR A 57 10.11 7.12 -19.16
C THR A 57 10.45 8.50 -19.72
N GLN A 58 9.48 9.16 -20.32
CA GLN A 58 9.65 10.53 -20.84
C GLN A 58 9.64 11.53 -19.68
N ASP A 59 10.35 12.65 -19.86
CA ASP A 59 10.30 13.81 -18.95
C ASP A 59 10.81 13.59 -17.51
N LEU A 60 11.67 12.60 -17.27
CA LEU A 60 12.34 12.45 -15.98
C LEU A 60 13.47 13.48 -15.80
N SER A 61 13.54 14.09 -14.63
CA SER A 61 14.71 14.88 -14.22
C SER A 61 15.89 13.96 -13.87
N GLU A 62 17.11 14.49 -13.93
CA GLU A 62 18.30 13.75 -13.52
C GLU A 62 18.20 13.23 -12.08
N ASP A 63 17.67 14.06 -11.17
CA ASP A 63 17.46 13.67 -9.77
C ASP A 63 16.49 12.49 -9.64
N GLN A 64 15.41 12.45 -10.43
CA GLN A 64 14.46 11.33 -10.43
C GLN A 64 15.12 10.05 -10.92
N VAL A 65 15.86 10.12 -12.03
CA VAL A 65 16.59 8.97 -12.59
C VAL A 65 17.60 8.39 -11.61
N GLN A 66 18.20 9.20 -10.74
CA GLN A 66 19.12 8.72 -9.70
C GLN A 66 18.37 8.15 -8.49
N MET A 67 17.28 8.79 -8.08
CA MET A 67 16.52 8.43 -6.89
C MET A 67 15.74 7.12 -7.06
N GLU A 68 15.16 6.86 -8.23
CA GLU A 68 14.34 5.67 -8.49
C GLU A 68 15.15 4.35 -8.32
N PRO A 69 16.31 4.15 -8.97
CA PRO A 69 17.13 2.95 -8.76
C PRO A 69 17.66 2.84 -7.33
N PHE A 70 17.95 3.97 -6.68
CA PHE A 70 18.38 4.00 -5.28
C PHE A 70 17.25 3.52 -4.35
N ALA A 71 16.02 3.99 -4.56
CA ALA A 71 14.85 3.60 -3.79
C ALA A 71 14.56 2.11 -3.95
N VAL A 72 14.55 1.60 -5.19
CA VAL A 72 14.33 0.16 -5.47
C VAL A 72 15.38 -0.71 -4.77
N LYS A 73 16.67 -0.34 -4.88
CA LYS A 73 17.75 -1.09 -4.21
C LYS A 73 17.65 -1.02 -2.68
N SER A 74 17.19 0.10 -2.13
CA SER A 74 17.00 0.26 -0.69
C SER A 74 15.84 -0.61 -0.20
N LEU A 75 14.74 -0.67 -0.97
CA LEU A 75 13.60 -1.54 -0.70
C LEU A 75 14.00 -3.02 -0.70
N ALA A 76 14.82 -3.46 -1.66
CA ALA A 76 15.33 -4.83 -1.70
C ALA A 76 16.04 -5.24 -0.40
N LYS A 77 16.82 -4.33 0.19
CA LYS A 77 17.52 -4.58 1.46
C LYS A 77 16.54 -4.68 2.63
N LEU A 78 15.52 -3.83 2.65
CA LEU A 78 14.47 -3.85 3.67
C LEU A 78 13.68 -5.16 3.62
N ILE A 79 13.21 -5.57 2.44
CA ILE A 79 12.49 -6.83 2.23
C ILE A 79 13.29 -8.01 2.80
N LYS A 80 14.56 -8.11 2.41
CA LYS A 80 15.45 -9.18 2.90
C LYS A 80 15.64 -9.17 4.42
N SER A 81 15.57 -8.00 5.06
CA SER A 81 15.68 -7.88 6.52
C SER A 81 14.39 -8.26 7.26
N THR A 82 13.25 -8.25 6.59
CA THR A 82 11.91 -8.51 7.16
C THR A 82 11.48 -9.98 7.01
N GLU A 83 11.97 -10.69 5.97
CA GLU A 83 11.62 -12.09 5.65
C GLU A 83 11.83 -13.10 6.80
N SER A 84 12.66 -12.81 7.80
CA SER A 84 12.95 -13.75 8.90
C SER A 84 12.00 -13.64 10.12
N ALA A 85 11.03 -12.73 10.12
CA ALA A 85 10.36 -12.30 11.35
C ALA A 85 8.92 -12.81 11.57
N HIS A 86 8.27 -13.46 10.60
CA HIS A 86 6.82 -13.65 10.63
C HIS A 86 6.38 -15.12 10.49
N PRO A 87 5.91 -15.77 11.59
CA PRO A 87 5.37 -17.12 11.53
C PRO A 87 3.89 -17.14 11.13
N ALA A 88 3.54 -18.09 10.26
CA ALA A 88 2.19 -18.54 9.89
C ALA A 88 1.17 -17.43 9.54
N GLU A 89 1.28 -17.03 8.28
CA GLU A 89 0.37 -16.27 7.43
C GLU A 89 -1.11 -16.07 7.81
N THR A 90 -1.54 -14.95 8.41
CA THR A 90 -2.93 -14.51 8.20
C THR A 90 -2.94 -13.46 7.09
N PHE A 91 -3.81 -13.65 6.11
CA PHE A 91 -4.02 -12.71 5.03
C PHE A 91 -5.30 -11.92 5.23
N VAL A 92 -5.33 -10.69 4.76
CA VAL A 92 -6.50 -9.81 4.80
C VAL A 92 -6.81 -9.29 3.41
N LEU A 93 -8.10 -9.11 3.11
CA LEU A 93 -8.51 -8.37 1.91
C LEU A 93 -8.28 -6.87 2.16
N SER A 94 -7.53 -6.23 1.27
CA SER A 94 -7.27 -4.79 1.31
C SER A 94 -7.76 -4.13 0.01
N HIS A 95 -8.22 -2.90 0.12
CA HIS A 95 -8.67 -2.10 -1.02
C HIS A 95 -7.51 -1.67 -1.95
N LEU A 96 -6.29 -1.54 -1.40
CA LEU A 96 -5.06 -1.06 -2.07
C LEU A 96 -5.08 0.37 -2.67
N ASP A 97 -6.26 0.97 -2.87
CA ASP A 97 -6.41 2.38 -3.27
C ASP A 97 -7.49 3.12 -2.45
N LEU A 98 -7.46 3.00 -1.12
CA LEU A 98 -8.51 3.57 -0.25
C LEU A 98 -8.31 5.09 -0.05
N ARG A 99 -8.44 5.88 -1.11
CA ARG A 99 -8.38 7.36 -1.05
C ARG A 99 -9.74 7.95 -0.67
N CYS A 100 -9.77 9.22 -0.24
CA CYS A 100 -11.00 9.92 0.12
C CYS A 100 -12.08 9.87 -0.97
N HIS A 101 -11.69 9.92 -2.25
CA HIS A 101 -12.61 9.85 -3.40
C HIS A 101 -13.32 8.49 -3.55
N ASN A 102 -12.78 7.43 -2.93
CA ASN A 102 -13.35 6.08 -2.94
C ASN A 102 -14.24 5.80 -1.71
N ILE A 103 -14.46 6.80 -0.85
CA ILE A 103 -15.29 6.70 0.35
C ILE A 103 -16.52 7.60 0.19
N ILE A 104 -17.71 6.99 0.21
CA ILE A 104 -18.98 7.71 0.18
C ILE A 104 -19.39 7.99 1.62
N ILE A 105 -19.55 9.26 1.96
CA ILE A 105 -20.02 9.72 3.27
C ILE A 105 -21.42 10.34 3.19
N THR A 106 -22.13 10.32 4.31
CA THR A 106 -23.36 11.09 4.50
C THR A 106 -23.05 12.53 4.90
N GLY A 107 -24.07 13.41 4.92
CA GLY A 107 -23.91 14.81 5.32
C GLY A 107 -23.47 15.00 6.78
N ASP A 108 -23.64 13.98 7.62
CA ASP A 108 -23.20 13.87 9.01
C ASP A 108 -21.92 13.02 9.17
N LEU A 109 -21.12 12.89 8.10
CA LEU A 109 -19.79 12.26 8.08
C LEU A 109 -19.75 10.75 8.40
N HIS A 110 -20.87 10.04 8.34
CA HIS A 110 -20.87 8.58 8.44
C HIS A 110 -20.49 7.95 7.10
N VAL A 111 -19.64 6.92 7.13
CA VAL A 111 -19.30 6.13 5.94
C VAL A 111 -20.53 5.33 5.50
N ARG A 112 -20.99 5.60 4.27
CA ARG A 112 -22.12 4.92 3.63
C ARG A 112 -21.68 3.80 2.70
N GLY A 113 -20.47 3.89 2.15
CA GLY A 113 -19.94 2.87 1.25
C GLY A 113 -18.50 3.13 0.86
N ILE A 114 -17.85 2.06 0.39
CA ILE A 114 -16.52 2.09 -0.21
C ILE A 114 -16.69 1.54 -1.64
N ILE A 115 -16.19 2.29 -2.62
CA ILE A 115 -16.28 1.96 -4.06
C ILE A 115 -14.90 1.75 -4.65
N ASP A 116 -14.84 1.31 -5.92
CA ASP A 116 -13.59 1.16 -6.67
C ASP A 116 -12.65 0.03 -6.21
N TRP A 117 -13.25 -1.15 -5.99
CA TRP A 117 -12.56 -2.35 -5.52
C TRP A 117 -11.77 -3.10 -6.61
N GLU A 118 -11.60 -2.54 -7.81
CA GLU A 118 -11.03 -3.26 -8.96
C GLU A 118 -9.56 -3.65 -8.77
N PHE A 119 -8.83 -2.91 -7.92
CA PHE A 119 -7.46 -3.24 -7.51
C PHE A 119 -7.38 -3.80 -6.09
N SER A 120 -8.50 -4.24 -5.51
CA SER A 120 -8.45 -4.90 -4.21
C SER A 120 -7.66 -6.21 -4.28
N GLY A 121 -6.92 -6.50 -3.21
CA GLY A 121 -5.98 -7.61 -3.18
C GLY A 121 -5.86 -8.25 -1.81
N ILE A 122 -5.36 -9.47 -1.80
CA ILE A 122 -5.07 -10.18 -0.57
C ILE A 122 -3.65 -9.78 -0.12
N VAL A 123 -3.52 -9.27 1.10
CA VAL A 123 -2.27 -8.73 1.64
C VAL A 123 -1.89 -9.51 2.90
N PRO A 124 -0.60 -9.83 3.10
CA PRO A 124 -0.09 -10.26 4.38
C PRO A 124 -0.48 -9.32 5.52
N ARG A 125 -1.05 -9.83 6.62
CA ARG A 125 -1.57 -8.96 7.70
C ARG A 125 -0.49 -8.06 8.31
N TYR A 126 0.77 -8.49 8.34
CA TYR A 126 1.88 -7.67 8.85
C TYR A 126 2.24 -6.50 7.93
N LEU A 127 1.87 -6.57 6.65
CA LEU A 127 2.02 -5.50 5.66
C LEU A 127 0.74 -4.67 5.49
N PHE A 128 -0.32 -4.98 6.23
CA PHE A 128 -1.55 -4.21 6.19
C PHE A 128 -1.32 -2.86 6.88
N THR A 129 -1.12 -1.82 6.09
CA THR A 129 -0.96 -0.45 6.57
C THR A 129 -2.26 0.34 6.41
N PRO A 130 -2.50 1.35 7.26
CA PRO A 130 -3.61 2.27 7.08
C PRO A 130 -3.47 3.06 5.76
N PRO A 131 -4.56 3.66 5.25
CA PRO A 131 -4.50 4.49 4.06
C PRO A 131 -3.51 5.66 4.22
N PRO A 132 -2.69 5.99 3.20
CA PRO A 132 -1.65 7.03 3.35
C PRO A 132 -2.16 8.43 3.71
N TRP A 133 -3.42 8.77 3.39
CA TRP A 133 -4.03 10.04 3.81
C TRP A 133 -4.30 10.07 5.33
N LEU A 134 -4.48 8.91 5.94
CA LEU A 134 -4.66 8.75 7.38
C LEU A 134 -3.37 9.01 8.14
N THR A 135 -2.23 8.54 7.60
CA THR A 135 -0.90 8.64 8.21
C THR A 135 -0.11 9.87 7.73
N GLY A 136 -0.72 10.74 6.91
CA GLY A 136 -0.06 11.93 6.37
C GLY A 136 1.03 11.66 5.33
N HIS A 137 1.07 10.46 4.77
CA HIS A 137 2.00 10.08 3.70
C HIS A 137 1.42 10.30 2.29
N ASP A 138 0.15 10.70 2.16
CA ASP A 138 -0.44 11.12 0.89
C ASP A 138 -0.24 12.62 0.62
N SER A 139 0.82 12.95 -0.12
CA SER A 139 1.10 14.32 -0.58
C SER A 139 0.14 14.81 -1.66
N SER A 140 -0.60 13.92 -2.33
CA SER A 140 -1.60 14.30 -3.34
C SER A 140 -2.88 14.81 -2.70
N ALA A 141 -3.22 14.34 -1.49
CA ALA A 141 -4.28 14.94 -0.67
C ALA A 141 -3.96 16.40 -0.29
N ALA A 142 -2.68 16.75 -0.10
CA ALA A 142 -2.23 18.12 0.12
C ALA A 142 -2.37 19.01 -1.12
N TRP A 143 -2.46 18.44 -2.33
CA TRP A 143 -2.60 19.18 -3.60
C TRP A 143 -4.01 19.75 -3.81
N ALA A 144 -5.01 19.30 -3.04
CA ALA A 144 -6.32 19.94 -3.00
C ALA A 144 -6.27 21.34 -2.34
N CYS A 145 -5.17 21.67 -1.65
CA CYS A 145 -4.87 23.02 -1.15
C CYS A 145 -3.97 23.79 -2.14
N PRO A 146 -4.14 25.13 -2.27
CA PRO A 146 -3.39 25.92 -3.23
C PRO A 146 -1.85 25.77 -3.08
N PRO A 147 -1.10 25.81 -4.19
CA PRO A 147 0.22 25.16 -4.35
C PRO A 147 1.40 25.90 -3.68
N ARG A 148 1.23 26.53 -2.52
CA ARG A 148 2.27 27.43 -1.94
C ARG A 148 2.69 27.15 -0.50
N ALA A 149 2.22 26.08 0.15
CA ALA A 149 2.77 25.67 1.44
C ALA A 149 2.68 24.14 1.62
N PRO A 150 3.70 23.49 2.21
CA PRO A 150 3.52 22.15 2.73
C PRO A 150 2.46 22.21 3.82
N VAL A 151 1.28 21.63 3.55
CA VAL A 151 0.22 21.53 4.54
C VAL A 151 0.59 20.35 5.43
N LEU A 152 0.78 20.61 6.72
CA LEU A 152 1.04 19.55 7.69
C LEU A 152 -0.19 18.64 7.78
N HIS A 153 0.00 17.35 8.03
CA HIS A 153 -1.10 16.40 8.21
C HIS A 153 -2.13 16.89 9.25
N CYS A 154 -1.67 17.51 10.34
CA CYS A 154 -2.52 18.13 11.35
C CYS A 154 -3.34 19.34 10.89
N GLN A 155 -2.99 19.92 9.75
CA GLN A 155 -3.72 21.02 9.13
C GLN A 155 -4.71 20.53 8.06
N LEU A 156 -4.49 19.33 7.50
CA LEU A 156 -5.39 18.75 6.50
C LEU A 156 -6.63 18.13 7.14
N TYR A 157 -6.48 17.52 8.31
CA TYR A 157 -7.55 16.76 8.96
C TYR A 157 -7.63 16.98 10.49
N PRO A 158 -7.73 18.24 10.97
CA PRO A 158 -7.71 18.52 12.41
C PRO A 158 -8.87 17.84 13.16
N GLU A 159 -10.08 17.80 12.58
CA GLU A 159 -11.23 17.15 13.20
C GLU A 159 -11.07 15.63 13.30
N PHE A 160 -10.40 15.02 12.31
CA PHE A 160 -10.09 13.59 12.37
C PHE A 160 -9.09 13.29 13.47
N LEU A 161 -8.06 14.11 13.63
CA LEU A 161 -7.05 13.94 14.68
C LEU A 161 -7.65 14.10 16.08
N GLU A 162 -8.56 15.05 16.29
CA GLU A 162 -9.26 15.19 17.58
C GLU A 162 -10.07 13.94 17.91
N VAL A 163 -10.79 13.38 16.94
CA VAL A 163 -11.54 12.13 17.12
C VAL A 163 -10.58 10.95 17.36
N LEU A 164 -9.45 10.89 16.64
CA LEU A 164 -8.46 9.82 16.81
C LEU A 164 -7.81 9.89 18.20
N GLU A 165 -7.47 11.09 18.69
CA GLU A 165 -6.96 11.33 20.03
C GLU A 165 -8.00 10.90 21.09
N GLU A 166 -9.26 11.31 20.95
CA GLU A 166 -10.34 10.90 21.86
C GLU A 166 -10.47 9.36 21.89
N LYS A 167 -10.52 8.73 20.71
CA LYS A 167 -10.69 7.28 20.58
C LYS A 167 -9.48 6.50 21.07
N SER A 168 -8.26 7.06 20.96
CA SER A 168 -7.03 6.44 21.45
C SER A 168 -7.10 6.07 22.94
N THR A 169 -7.87 6.81 23.72
CA THR A 169 -8.05 6.56 25.16
C THR A 169 -8.87 5.30 25.47
N SER A 170 -9.65 4.82 24.50
CA SER A 170 -10.62 3.73 24.67
C SER A 170 -10.40 2.54 23.73
N ASP A 171 -9.66 2.72 22.63
CA ASP A 171 -9.36 1.70 21.63
C ASP A 171 -7.84 1.61 21.39
N SER A 172 -7.28 0.42 21.63
CA SER A 172 -5.84 0.18 21.50
C SER A 172 -5.34 0.20 20.05
N ASN A 173 -6.20 0.00 19.05
CA ASN A 173 -5.84 0.19 17.65
C ASN A 173 -5.75 1.68 17.31
N CYS A 174 -6.70 2.49 17.80
CA CYS A 174 -6.61 3.94 17.66
C CYS A 174 -5.39 4.53 18.38
N ALA A 175 -5.01 3.97 19.54
CA ALA A 175 -3.79 4.36 20.24
C ALA A 175 -2.53 4.11 19.40
N LYS A 176 -2.42 2.94 18.75
CA LYS A 176 -1.30 2.66 17.86
C LYS A 176 -1.27 3.57 16.64
N LEU A 177 -2.43 3.81 16.03
CA LEU A 177 -2.56 4.72 14.88
C LEU A 177 -2.19 6.16 15.21
N TRP A 178 -2.36 6.59 16.46
CA TRP A 178 -1.96 7.93 16.92
C TRP A 178 -0.44 8.06 17.09
N GLU A 179 0.26 6.94 17.32
CA GLU A 179 1.72 6.91 17.50
C GLU A 179 2.50 6.79 16.18
N GLU A 180 1.83 6.37 15.09
CA GLU A 180 2.37 6.26 13.72
C GLU A 180 2.43 7.63 13.00
#